data_AF-A0A7M3YKS7-F1
#
_entry.id   AF-A0A7M3YKS7-F1
#
_cell.length_a   1.000
_cell.length_b   1.000
_cell.length_c   1.000
_cell.angle_alpha   90.00
_cell.angle_beta   90.00
_cell.angle_gamma   90.00
#
_symmetry.space_group_name_H-M   'P 1'
#
loop_
_entity.id
_entity.type
_entity.pdbx_description
1 polymer ?
#
loop_
_entity_poly.entity_id
_entity_poly.type
_entity_poly.pdbx_seq_one_letter_code
_entity_poly.pdbx_strand_id
1 'polypeptide(L)'
;MAAIGEIDFFSGDTLMTLERLPCIMQRTQHLRKSPKQGEEAVVAVVEFLSAFTLFLMILTAFMSLAQLELGSNDPYSDLIDRSAVDGLDRLTNGEGWYVPYVDGVRDQANATEEWHLIPVTKLYEGVLQPGIISNGLLDLDRIEALSNVSIEAITSGLGLSDELQVRLLIQVESSSNSSRVGQVLFDGGADRSTASTSSVASRTFISGQDVISVSLEVHDGGKAPKVLRITEISPRPASGAPEWIEVQNYNGFALSLKGWSFERSGTAGSSEYLYKEGVIPGGGIALFSGDPTSQDVGNASVVYDLGSTGFLGVGSVSGLDDNTGRLRMLFAQEDEGQGTQVCKIEWGASSGILVGNTIVWNGGSPTQDSSWNVSDSPTPGEV
;
A
#
# COMPACT_ATOMS: atom_id res chain seq x y z
N MET A 1 -68.34 65.73 16.31
CA MET A 1 -67.26 65.11 15.50
C MET A 1 -67.92 64.65 14.21
N ALA A 2 -68.32 65.51 13.27
CA ALA A 2 -67.56 66.41 12.38
C ALA A 2 -66.49 65.63 11.59
N ALA A 3 -66.38 65.66 10.25
CA ALA A 3 -67.14 66.16 9.10
C ALA A 3 -66.46 65.51 7.85
N ILE A 4 -67.20 65.00 6.85
CA ILE A 4 -67.40 65.55 5.47
C ILE A 4 -66.13 65.65 4.58
N GLY A 5 -66.26 65.17 3.33
CA GLY A 5 -65.60 65.72 2.12
C GLY A 5 -64.84 64.67 1.29
N GLU A 6 -65.39 64.11 0.19
CA GLU A 6 -65.40 64.64 -1.21
C GLU A 6 -63.98 64.82 -1.81
N ILE A 7 -63.57 64.05 -2.83
CA ILE A 7 -63.92 64.09 -4.27
C ILE A 7 -63.18 65.19 -5.05
N ASP A 8 -62.61 64.73 -6.17
CA ASP A 8 -62.37 65.38 -7.47
C ASP A 8 -61.00 65.91 -7.93
N PHE A 9 -60.69 65.39 -9.12
CA PHE A 9 -59.91 65.93 -10.25
C PHE A 9 -60.14 67.42 -10.51
N PHE A 10 -59.15 68.12 -11.06
CA PHE A 10 -59.21 69.12 -12.17
C PHE A 10 -57.75 69.59 -12.37
N SER A 11 -57.07 69.39 -13.51
CA SER A 11 -57.22 70.01 -14.84
C SER A 11 -56.74 71.46 -14.93
N GLY A 12 -55.93 71.73 -15.96
CA GLY A 12 -55.83 73.01 -16.67
C GLY A 12 -54.71 73.95 -16.21
N ASP A 13 -53.73 74.30 -17.05
CA ASP A 13 -53.78 75.40 -18.06
C ASP A 13 -53.29 76.73 -17.41
N THR A 14 -52.46 77.64 -17.97
CA THR A 14 -51.91 77.93 -19.31
C THR A 14 -50.85 79.07 -19.18
N LEU A 15 -50.10 79.33 -20.27
CA LEU A 15 -49.52 80.63 -20.75
C LEU A 15 -48.25 81.18 -20.07
N MET A 16 -47.17 81.52 -20.80
CA MET A 16 -47.02 82.54 -21.87
C MET A 16 -45.84 82.16 -22.82
N THR A 17 -45.98 82.03 -24.15
CA THR A 17 -45.77 83.06 -25.23
C THR A 17 -44.46 83.86 -25.11
N LEU A 18 -43.67 84.22 -26.13
CA LEU A 18 -43.55 84.04 -27.59
C LEU A 18 -42.31 84.89 -27.95
N GLU A 19 -41.40 84.47 -28.83
CA GLU A 19 -40.78 85.41 -29.79
C GLU A 19 -40.11 84.68 -30.97
N ARG A 20 -40.24 85.29 -32.16
CA ARG A 20 -40.04 84.75 -33.52
C ARG A 20 -38.80 85.36 -34.18
N LEU A 21 -38.08 84.53 -34.97
CA LEU A 21 -37.52 84.65 -36.35
C LEU A 21 -36.85 85.98 -36.82
N PRO A 22 -35.85 85.97 -37.74
CA PRO A 22 -35.78 85.19 -39.01
C PRO A 22 -34.35 84.60 -39.27
N CYS A 23 -33.91 83.97 -40.37
CA CYS A 23 -34.13 84.19 -41.80
C CYS A 23 -33.35 83.14 -42.62
N ILE A 24 -33.71 82.98 -43.90
CA ILE A 24 -32.89 82.56 -45.06
C ILE A 24 -32.69 81.05 -45.32
N MET A 25 -33.43 80.60 -46.35
CA MET A 25 -33.02 79.55 -47.28
C MET A 25 -31.65 79.88 -47.90
N GLN A 26 -30.66 79.01 -47.71
CA GLN A 26 -29.62 78.80 -48.73
C GLN A 26 -29.59 77.33 -49.11
N ARG A 27 -30.07 77.09 -50.33
CA ARG A 27 -29.91 75.88 -51.11
C ARG A 27 -28.45 75.80 -51.54
N THR A 28 -27.67 74.94 -50.90
CA THR A 28 -26.36 74.54 -51.40
C THR A 28 -26.42 73.06 -51.74
N GLN A 29 -26.47 72.77 -53.03
CA GLN A 29 -26.30 71.42 -53.57
C GLN A 29 -24.91 70.91 -53.17
N HIS A 30 -24.83 69.96 -52.24
CA HIS A 30 -23.67 69.09 -52.13
C HIS A 30 -24.06 67.68 -52.59
N LEU A 31 -23.77 67.47 -53.88
CA LEU A 31 -23.31 66.23 -54.50
C LEU A 31 -23.60 64.94 -53.72
N ARG A 32 -24.58 64.16 -54.18
CA ARG A 32 -24.67 62.71 -53.91
C ARG A 32 -23.35 62.09 -54.38
N LYS A 33 -22.38 61.92 -53.48
CA LYS A 33 -21.32 60.93 -53.68
C LYS A 33 -21.97 59.58 -53.46
N SER A 34 -22.07 58.79 -54.52
CA SER A 34 -22.21 57.36 -54.40
C SER A 34 -21.15 56.85 -53.40
N PRO A 35 -21.49 55.91 -52.50
CA PRO A 35 -20.47 55.25 -51.71
C PRO A 35 -19.48 54.65 -52.72
N LYS A 36 -18.21 54.98 -52.57
CA LYS A 36 -17.16 54.41 -53.41
C LYS A 36 -17.20 52.90 -53.15
N GLN A 37 -17.27 52.12 -54.23
CA GLN A 37 -17.26 50.65 -54.23
C GLN A 37 -16.14 50.02 -53.38
N GLY A 38 -15.11 50.79 -52.99
CA GLY A 38 -14.04 50.39 -52.08
C GLY A 38 -14.36 50.48 -50.59
N GLU A 39 -15.30 51.30 -50.13
CA GLU A 39 -15.66 51.37 -48.69
C GLU A 39 -16.51 50.17 -48.27
N GLU A 40 -17.43 49.72 -49.13
CA GLU A 40 -18.24 48.52 -48.92
C GLU A 40 -17.37 47.25 -48.90
N ALA A 41 -16.34 47.20 -49.75
CA ALA A 41 -15.34 46.13 -49.75
C ALA A 41 -14.48 46.12 -48.46
N VAL A 42 -14.09 47.30 -47.96
CA VAL A 42 -13.31 47.39 -46.71
C VAL A 42 -14.17 47.03 -45.49
N VAL A 43 -15.44 47.45 -45.46
CA VAL A 43 -16.38 47.07 -44.39
C VAL A 43 -16.62 45.56 -44.39
N ALA A 44 -16.83 44.94 -45.57
CA ALA A 44 -17.00 43.49 -45.69
C ALA A 44 -15.75 42.72 -45.23
N VAL A 45 -14.55 43.23 -45.52
CA VAL A 45 -13.29 42.63 -45.06
C VAL A 45 -13.13 42.73 -43.55
N VAL A 46 -13.49 43.87 -42.94
CA VAL A 46 -13.43 44.04 -41.47
C VAL A 46 -14.48 43.19 -40.76
N GLU A 47 -15.69 43.09 -41.31
CA GLU A 47 -16.75 42.21 -40.79
C GLU A 47 -16.33 40.74 -40.88
N PHE A 48 -15.73 40.32 -42.00
CA PHE A 48 -15.18 38.97 -42.14
C PHE A 48 -14.04 38.71 -41.15
N LEU A 49 -13.08 39.64 -41.02
CA LEU A 49 -11.96 39.50 -40.09
C LEU A 49 -12.42 39.47 -38.63
N SER A 50 -13.40 40.29 -38.25
CA SER A 50 -13.95 40.31 -36.90
C SER A 50 -14.79 39.06 -36.59
N ALA A 51 -15.61 38.59 -37.53
CA ALA A 51 -16.33 37.33 -37.40
C ALA A 51 -15.36 36.13 -37.33
N PHE A 52 -14.27 36.16 -38.11
CA PHE A 52 -13.25 35.12 -38.11
C PHE A 52 -12.43 35.10 -36.83
N THR A 53 -12.04 36.27 -36.28
CA THR A 53 -11.35 36.33 -34.98
C THR A 53 -12.28 35.91 -33.84
N LEU A 54 -13.57 36.23 -33.90
CA LEU A 54 -14.55 35.79 -32.92
C LEU A 54 -14.77 34.28 -33.01
N PHE A 55 -14.86 33.73 -34.22
CA PHE A 55 -14.92 32.28 -34.45
C PHE A 55 -13.67 31.57 -33.93
N LEU A 56 -12.47 32.12 -34.18
CA LEU A 56 -11.23 31.57 -33.64
C LEU A 56 -11.18 31.65 -32.12
N MET A 57 -11.63 32.74 -31.51
CA MET A 57 -11.74 32.84 -30.05
C MET A 57 -12.71 31.82 -29.46
N ILE A 58 -13.84 31.56 -30.13
CA ILE A 58 -14.79 30.52 -29.71
C ILE A 58 -14.19 29.13 -29.89
N LEU A 59 -13.50 28.87 -31.01
CA LEU A 59 -12.87 27.59 -31.28
C LEU A 59 -11.76 27.30 -30.27
N THR A 60 -10.92 28.29 -29.93
CA THR A 60 -9.88 28.14 -28.92
C THR A 60 -10.49 27.96 -27.54
N ALA A 61 -11.50 28.74 -27.16
CA ALA A 61 -12.21 28.57 -25.89
C ALA A 61 -12.89 27.20 -25.79
N PHE A 62 -13.49 26.71 -26.87
CA PHE A 62 -14.12 25.39 -26.93
C PHE A 62 -13.09 24.26 -26.85
N MET A 63 -11.98 24.36 -27.58
CA MET A 63 -10.90 23.38 -27.49
C MET A 63 -10.24 23.40 -26.11
N SER A 64 -10.07 24.56 -25.48
CA SER A 64 -9.59 24.67 -24.09
C SER A 64 -10.59 24.09 -23.09
N LEU A 65 -11.89 24.21 -23.34
CA LEU A 65 -12.94 23.61 -22.50
C LEU A 65 -13.07 22.09 -22.73
N ALA A 66 -12.83 21.61 -23.94
CA ALA A 66 -12.78 20.17 -24.23
C ALA A 66 -11.50 19.51 -23.67
N GLN A 67 -10.42 20.28 -23.52
CA GLN A 67 -9.20 19.88 -22.79
C GLN A 67 -9.32 20.02 -21.27
N LEU A 68 -10.38 20.66 -20.77
CA LEU A 68 -10.82 20.50 -19.38
C LEU A 68 -11.47 19.11 -19.27
N GLU A 69 -10.61 18.10 -19.37
CA GLU A 69 -10.94 16.75 -18.96
C GLU A 69 -11.33 16.84 -17.48
N LEU A 70 -12.63 16.71 -17.18
CA LEU A 70 -12.97 15.88 -16.04
C LEU A 70 -12.14 14.61 -16.24
N GLY A 71 -11.34 14.23 -15.24
CA GLY A 71 -10.45 13.07 -15.34
C GLY A 71 -11.15 11.86 -15.95
N SER A 72 -10.39 10.90 -16.48
CA SER A 72 -10.97 9.69 -17.08
C SER A 72 -12.07 9.15 -16.15
N ASN A 73 -13.32 9.18 -16.59
CA ASN A 73 -14.45 8.59 -15.86
C ASN A 73 -14.33 7.07 -15.98
N ASP A 74 -13.29 6.51 -15.35
CA ASP A 74 -13.07 5.09 -15.22
C ASP A 74 -13.49 4.68 -13.81
N PRO A 75 -14.63 3.99 -13.65
CA PRO A 75 -15.12 3.55 -12.35
C PRO A 75 -14.10 2.72 -11.57
N TYR A 76 -13.18 2.04 -12.25
CA TYR A 76 -12.14 1.24 -11.60
C TYR A 76 -11.04 2.13 -10.99
N SER A 77 -10.56 3.13 -11.73
CA SER A 77 -9.63 4.14 -11.18
C SER A 77 -10.26 4.89 -10.02
N ASP A 78 -11.52 5.32 -10.15
CA ASP A 78 -12.26 6.01 -9.08
C ASP A 78 -12.37 5.15 -7.81
N LEU A 79 -12.55 3.83 -7.97
CA LEU A 79 -12.58 2.89 -6.86
C LEU A 79 -11.22 2.82 -6.14
N ILE A 80 -10.11 2.74 -6.88
CA ILE A 80 -8.77 2.67 -6.32
C ILE A 80 -8.41 3.98 -5.60
N ASP A 81 -8.73 5.13 -6.21
CA ASP A 81 -8.55 6.45 -5.60
C ASP A 81 -9.30 6.57 -4.28
N ARG A 82 -10.58 6.21 -4.29
CA ARG A 82 -11.39 6.19 -3.08
C ARG A 82 -10.83 5.23 -2.04
N SER A 83 -10.37 4.06 -2.46
CA SER A 83 -9.82 3.03 -1.57
C SER A 83 -8.56 3.51 -0.86
N ALA A 84 -7.68 4.23 -1.55
CA ALA A 84 -6.49 4.84 -0.94
C ALA A 84 -6.87 5.89 0.10
N VAL A 85 -7.83 6.78 -0.22
CA VAL A 85 -8.28 7.84 0.70
C VAL A 85 -9.03 7.26 1.91
N ASP A 86 -10.01 6.40 1.69
CA ASP A 86 -10.81 5.78 2.75
C ASP A 86 -9.93 4.87 3.63
N GLY A 87 -8.97 4.15 3.03
CA GLY A 87 -8.00 3.32 3.76
C GLY A 87 -7.06 4.15 4.62
N LEU A 88 -6.50 5.24 4.09
CA LEU A 88 -5.65 6.14 4.88
C LEU A 88 -6.44 6.80 6.01
N ASP A 89 -7.69 7.21 5.76
CA ASP A 89 -8.53 7.78 6.81
C ASP A 89 -8.79 6.77 7.91
N ARG A 90 -9.17 5.52 7.58
CA ARG A 90 -9.36 4.46 8.60
C ARG A 90 -8.10 4.20 9.43
N LEU A 91 -6.93 4.18 8.79
CA LEU A 91 -5.66 3.99 9.49
C LEU A 91 -5.34 5.17 10.42
N THR A 92 -5.71 6.40 10.03
CA THR A 92 -5.29 7.64 10.69
C THR A 92 -6.38 8.37 11.48
N ASN A 93 -7.58 7.80 11.62
CA ASN A 93 -8.69 8.45 12.31
C ASN A 93 -8.83 8.00 13.79
N GLY A 94 -8.13 6.95 14.21
CA GLY A 94 -8.19 6.49 15.60
C GLY A 94 -7.21 5.38 15.95
N GLU A 95 -7.48 4.73 17.07
CA GLU A 95 -6.62 3.72 17.70
C GLU A 95 -6.72 2.35 17.02
N GLY A 96 -7.80 2.11 16.26
CA GLY A 96 -8.10 0.81 15.68
C GLY A 96 -8.77 -0.13 16.68
N TRP A 97 -9.17 -1.31 16.22
CA TRP A 97 -9.92 -2.26 17.01
C TRP A 97 -9.63 -3.69 16.57
N TYR A 98 -9.33 -4.56 17.53
CA TYR A 98 -9.13 -5.99 17.32
C TYR A 98 -10.25 -6.80 17.97
N VAL A 99 -10.74 -7.81 17.25
CA VAL A 99 -11.73 -8.77 17.74
C VAL A 99 -11.19 -10.19 17.52
N PRO A 100 -10.89 -10.95 18.58
CA PRO A 100 -10.42 -12.33 18.45
C PRO A 100 -11.52 -13.26 17.93
N TYR A 101 -11.11 -14.36 17.29
CA TYR A 101 -11.99 -15.51 17.06
C TYR A 101 -11.81 -16.56 18.16
N VAL A 102 -12.93 -17.11 18.63
CA VAL A 102 -12.97 -18.29 19.49
C VAL A 102 -13.88 -19.30 18.81
N ASP A 103 -13.35 -20.48 18.48
CA ASP A 103 -14.05 -21.54 17.74
C ASP A 103 -14.70 -21.06 16.43
N GLY A 104 -14.03 -20.14 15.73
CA GLY A 104 -14.50 -19.55 14.46
C GLY A 104 -15.60 -18.49 14.61
N VAL A 105 -15.97 -18.12 15.84
CA VAL A 105 -16.95 -17.07 16.14
C VAL A 105 -16.25 -15.84 16.71
N ARG A 106 -16.69 -14.65 16.30
CA ARG A 106 -16.15 -13.39 16.81
C ARG A 106 -16.46 -13.24 18.29
N ASP A 107 -15.44 -13.08 19.10
CA ASP A 107 -15.57 -12.82 20.52
C ASP A 107 -15.50 -11.32 20.80
N GLN A 108 -16.67 -10.69 20.74
CA GLN A 108 -16.81 -9.26 20.96
C GLN A 108 -16.49 -8.85 22.42
N ALA A 109 -16.59 -9.78 23.37
CA ALA A 109 -16.36 -9.46 24.79
C ALA A 109 -14.88 -9.24 25.10
N ASN A 110 -13.99 -9.89 24.35
CA ASN A 110 -12.54 -9.76 24.47
C ASN A 110 -11.92 -8.85 23.41
N ALA A 111 -12.74 -8.03 22.75
CA ALA A 111 -12.27 -7.07 21.78
C ALA A 111 -11.57 -5.87 22.45
N THR A 112 -10.56 -5.29 21.79
CA THR A 112 -9.71 -4.26 22.39
C THR A 112 -9.14 -3.27 21.36
N GLU A 113 -8.96 -2.02 21.80
CA GLU A 113 -8.20 -0.96 21.15
C GLU A 113 -6.68 -1.22 21.23
N GLU A 114 -6.24 -2.01 22.20
CA GLU A 114 -4.83 -2.30 22.51
C GLU A 114 -4.25 -3.42 21.65
N TRP A 115 -4.60 -3.44 20.36
CA TRP A 115 -4.19 -4.48 19.42
C TRP A 115 -2.67 -4.54 19.23
N HIS A 116 -1.97 -3.41 19.40
CA HIS A 116 -0.52 -3.29 19.24
C HIS A 116 0.27 -4.06 20.31
N LEU A 117 -0.37 -4.42 21.43
CA LEU A 117 0.23 -5.23 22.49
C LEU A 117 0.01 -6.74 22.29
N ILE A 118 -0.80 -7.13 21.30
CA ILE A 118 -1.16 -8.52 21.05
C ILE A 118 -0.06 -9.18 20.22
N PRO A 119 0.44 -10.36 20.63
CA PRO A 119 1.45 -11.08 19.86
C PRO A 119 0.89 -11.49 18.48
N VAL A 120 1.77 -11.49 17.47
CA VAL A 120 1.44 -11.82 16.07
C VAL A 120 0.56 -13.06 15.91
N THR A 121 0.83 -14.12 16.67
CA THR A 121 0.13 -15.41 16.57
C THR A 121 -1.33 -15.30 16.98
N LYS A 122 -1.63 -14.44 17.97
CA LYS A 122 -3.01 -14.14 18.38
C LYS A 122 -3.67 -13.11 17.50
N LEU A 123 -2.92 -12.09 17.07
CA LEU A 123 -3.44 -11.08 16.16
C LEU A 123 -3.90 -11.71 14.83
N TYR A 124 -3.19 -12.73 14.35
CA TYR A 124 -3.54 -13.52 13.17
C TYR A 124 -4.83 -14.35 13.32
N GLU A 125 -5.22 -14.70 14.55
CA GLU A 125 -6.43 -15.48 14.88
C GLU A 125 -7.68 -14.59 15.04
N GLY A 126 -7.70 -13.36 14.53
CA GLY A 126 -8.81 -12.41 14.72
C GLY A 126 -9.06 -11.50 13.53
N VAL A 127 -9.95 -10.53 13.73
CA VAL A 127 -10.19 -9.42 12.80
C VAL A 127 -9.59 -8.16 13.38
N LEU A 128 -8.82 -7.44 12.57
CA LEU A 128 -8.20 -6.19 12.94
C LEU A 128 -8.64 -5.08 11.99
N GLN A 129 -9.10 -3.97 12.54
CA GLN A 129 -9.04 -2.67 11.88
C GLN A 129 -7.87 -1.90 12.52
N PRO A 130 -6.73 -1.74 11.83
CA PRO A 130 -5.58 -1.07 12.43
C PRO A 130 -5.81 0.44 12.50
N GLY A 131 -5.21 1.06 13.51
CA GLY A 131 -5.21 2.51 13.70
C GLY A 131 -3.94 2.94 14.39
N ILE A 132 -3.30 4.00 13.90
CA ILE A 132 -1.97 4.45 14.38
C ILE A 132 -2.03 5.75 15.17
N ILE A 133 -3.23 6.20 15.54
CA ILE A 133 -3.45 7.42 16.31
C ILE A 133 -3.94 7.06 17.70
N SER A 134 -3.36 7.65 18.75
CA SER A 134 -3.92 7.65 20.09
C SER A 134 -4.01 9.08 20.61
N ASN A 135 -5.14 9.42 21.26
CA ASN A 135 -5.40 10.77 21.78
C ASN A 135 -5.20 11.91 20.75
N GLY A 136 -5.47 11.62 19.47
CA GLY A 136 -5.32 12.58 18.37
C GLY A 136 -3.88 12.83 17.91
N LEU A 137 -2.91 12.07 18.42
CA LEU A 137 -1.50 12.12 18.05
C LEU A 137 -1.05 10.78 17.45
N LEU A 138 0.00 10.83 16.63
CA LEU A 138 0.62 9.64 16.09
C LEU A 138 1.27 8.82 17.21
N ASP A 139 0.92 7.54 17.28
CA ASP A 139 1.40 6.59 18.28
C ASP A 139 2.49 5.71 17.66
N LEU A 140 3.73 5.86 18.14
CA LEU A 140 4.88 5.14 17.60
C LEU A 140 4.87 3.65 17.94
N ASP A 141 4.31 3.28 19.09
CA ASP A 141 4.23 1.87 19.51
C ASP A 141 3.28 1.11 18.59
N ARG A 142 2.18 1.77 18.16
CA ARG A 142 1.26 1.22 17.15
C ARG A 142 1.90 1.10 15.77
N ILE A 143 2.77 2.05 15.40
CA ILE A 143 3.52 1.97 14.13
C ILE A 143 4.49 0.80 14.15
N GLU A 144 5.23 0.61 15.24
CA GLU A 144 6.15 -0.53 15.39
C GLU A 144 5.38 -1.86 15.34
N ALA A 145 4.22 -1.92 15.98
CA ALA A 145 3.35 -3.10 15.98
C ALA A 145 2.71 -3.43 14.63
N LEU A 146 2.78 -2.54 13.61
CA LEU A 146 2.35 -2.88 12.25
C LEU A 146 3.13 -4.07 11.68
N SER A 147 4.35 -4.32 12.16
CA SER A 147 5.12 -5.52 11.84
C SER A 147 4.41 -6.82 12.23
N ASN A 148 3.54 -6.80 13.24
CA ASN A 148 2.75 -7.95 13.64
C ASN A 148 1.43 -8.08 12.85
N VAL A 149 1.07 -7.08 12.05
CA VAL A 149 -0.16 -7.09 11.24
C VAL A 149 0.11 -7.82 9.93
N SER A 150 -0.71 -8.81 9.57
CA SER A 150 -0.55 -9.50 8.29
C SER A 150 -1.03 -8.65 7.11
N ILE A 151 -0.50 -8.91 5.91
CA ILE A 151 -0.95 -8.24 4.67
C ILE A 151 -2.47 -8.43 4.50
N GLU A 152 -2.99 -9.62 4.77
CA GLU A 152 -4.41 -9.91 4.68
C GLU A 152 -5.22 -9.08 5.71
N ALA A 153 -4.69 -8.90 6.92
CA ALA A 153 -5.32 -8.13 7.98
C ALA A 153 -5.31 -6.61 7.70
N ILE A 154 -4.22 -6.04 7.18
CA ILE A 154 -4.18 -4.62 6.80
C ILE A 154 -5.13 -4.34 5.62
N THR A 155 -5.11 -5.17 4.57
CA THR A 155 -5.97 -4.96 3.39
C THR A 155 -7.46 -5.04 3.76
N SER A 156 -7.85 -6.09 4.48
CA SER A 156 -9.25 -6.26 4.91
C SER A 156 -9.66 -5.25 5.99
N GLY A 157 -8.78 -4.93 6.93
CA GLY A 157 -9.01 -3.95 8.00
C GLY A 157 -9.23 -2.52 7.47
N LEU A 158 -8.52 -2.15 6.41
CA LEU A 158 -8.72 -0.88 5.71
C LEU A 158 -9.95 -0.91 4.77
N GLY A 159 -10.61 -2.06 4.63
CA GLY A 159 -11.82 -2.22 3.82
C GLY A 159 -11.58 -2.24 2.32
N LEU A 160 -10.41 -2.70 1.90
CA LEU A 160 -10.05 -2.83 0.50
C LEU A 160 -10.58 -4.16 -0.06
N SER A 161 -10.78 -4.20 -1.38
CA SER A 161 -11.11 -5.45 -2.09
C SER A 161 -9.93 -6.43 -2.05
N ASP A 162 -10.21 -7.74 -2.07
CA ASP A 162 -9.20 -8.81 -2.08
C ASP A 162 -8.29 -8.78 -3.32
N GLU A 163 -8.74 -8.11 -4.38
CA GLU A 163 -7.98 -7.91 -5.63
C GLU A 163 -6.96 -6.78 -5.53
N LEU A 164 -7.10 -5.88 -4.55
CA LEU A 164 -6.22 -4.73 -4.37
C LEU A 164 -5.06 -5.10 -3.43
N GLN A 165 -3.92 -4.49 -3.70
CA GLN A 165 -2.72 -4.59 -2.88
C GLN A 165 -2.39 -3.24 -2.27
N VAL A 166 -1.65 -3.25 -1.16
CA VAL A 166 -1.25 -2.05 -0.45
C VAL A 166 0.26 -1.95 -0.33
N ARG A 167 0.77 -0.72 -0.31
CA ARG A 167 2.07 -0.38 0.28
C ARG A 167 1.88 0.75 1.26
N LEU A 168 2.36 0.55 2.48
CA LEU A 168 2.34 1.56 3.52
C LEU A 168 3.77 2.02 3.80
N LEU A 169 4.01 3.31 3.63
CA LEU A 169 5.27 3.96 3.97
C LEU A 169 5.02 5.04 5.03
N ILE A 170 5.72 4.94 6.15
CA ILE A 170 5.74 5.94 7.22
C ILE A 170 7.17 6.40 7.40
N GLN A 171 7.43 7.69 7.23
CA GLN A 171 8.78 8.24 7.29
C GLN A 171 8.83 9.64 7.88
N VAL A 172 9.97 9.99 8.47
CA VAL A 172 10.25 11.33 8.98
C VAL A 172 10.68 12.23 7.81
N GLU A 173 9.82 13.17 7.41
CA GLU A 173 10.09 14.13 6.33
C GLU A 173 10.99 15.27 6.77
N SER A 174 10.80 15.75 8.01
CA SER A 174 11.66 16.78 8.58
C SER A 174 11.77 16.62 10.09
N SER A 175 12.90 17.05 10.65
CA SER A 175 13.17 17.00 12.09
C SER A 175 14.18 18.09 12.45
N SER A 176 14.15 18.54 13.69
CA SER A 176 15.23 19.36 14.26
C SER A 176 16.56 18.59 14.32
N ASN A 177 16.51 17.26 14.38
CA ASN A 177 17.67 16.39 14.33
C ASN A 177 17.88 15.88 12.89
N SER A 178 18.95 16.35 12.23
CA SER A 178 19.26 15.98 10.85
C SER A 178 19.48 14.48 10.63
N SER A 179 19.87 13.72 11.67
CA SER A 179 20.04 12.26 11.54
C SER A 179 18.74 11.49 11.38
N ARG A 180 17.60 12.13 11.72
CA ARG A 180 16.28 11.50 11.63
C ARG A 180 15.54 11.82 10.33
N VAL A 181 15.98 12.84 9.60
CA VAL A 181 15.38 13.19 8.31
C VAL A 181 15.58 12.03 7.33
N GLY A 182 14.49 11.53 6.75
CA GLY A 182 14.47 10.35 5.89
C GLY A 182 14.48 9.02 6.64
N GLN A 183 14.39 9.02 7.97
CA GLN A 183 14.22 7.79 8.74
C GLN A 183 12.87 7.16 8.40
N VAL A 184 12.90 5.93 7.88
CA VAL A 184 11.71 5.10 7.67
C VAL A 184 11.30 4.51 9.02
N LEU A 185 10.08 4.81 9.45
CA LEU A 185 9.46 4.25 10.64
C LEU A 185 8.73 2.94 10.31
N PHE A 186 8.19 2.81 9.10
CA PHE A 186 7.59 1.59 8.59
C PHE A 186 7.59 1.59 7.04
N ASP A 187 7.94 0.47 6.41
CA ASP A 187 7.73 0.23 4.98
C ASP A 187 7.32 -1.23 4.78
N GLY A 188 6.12 -1.46 4.28
CA GLY A 188 5.57 -2.81 4.12
C GLY A 188 4.50 -2.86 3.04
N GLY A 189 4.25 -4.08 2.54
CA GLY A 189 3.24 -4.35 1.51
C GLY A 189 3.84 -4.82 0.20
N ALA A 190 3.11 -4.57 -0.89
CA ALA A 190 3.43 -5.02 -2.23
C ALA A 190 4.07 -3.90 -3.08
N ASP A 191 5.00 -4.26 -3.96
CA ASP A 191 5.49 -3.33 -4.96
C ASP A 191 4.52 -3.21 -6.13
N ARG A 192 4.34 -1.99 -6.64
CA ARG A 192 3.53 -1.68 -7.83
C ARG A 192 4.04 -2.23 -9.16
N SER A 193 5.10 -3.05 -9.14
CA SER A 193 5.86 -3.45 -10.35
C SER A 193 5.02 -4.10 -11.45
N THR A 194 3.90 -4.72 -11.07
CA THR A 194 2.95 -5.40 -11.96
C THR A 194 1.60 -4.69 -12.07
N ALA A 195 1.46 -3.50 -11.46
CA ALA A 195 0.21 -2.74 -11.44
C ALA A 195 -0.05 -2.01 -12.77
N SER A 196 -1.31 -2.05 -13.22
CA SER A 196 -1.82 -1.19 -14.28
C SER A 196 -2.35 0.14 -13.74
N THR A 197 -2.95 0.12 -12.55
CA THR A 197 -3.56 1.28 -11.89
C THR A 197 -3.13 1.34 -10.43
N SER A 198 -2.79 2.53 -9.96
CA SER A 198 -2.38 2.79 -8.58
C SER A 198 -2.84 4.17 -8.14
N SER A 199 -3.17 4.30 -6.86
CA SER A 199 -3.46 5.57 -6.19
C SER A 199 -2.71 5.67 -4.88
N VAL A 200 -2.31 6.89 -4.53
CA VAL A 200 -1.56 7.17 -3.30
C VAL A 200 -2.30 8.26 -2.52
N ALA A 201 -2.64 7.95 -1.27
CA ALA A 201 -3.09 8.93 -0.31
C ALA A 201 -1.98 9.17 0.71
N SER A 202 -1.78 10.42 1.13
CA SER A 202 -0.83 10.74 2.19
C SER A 202 -1.36 11.77 3.17
N ARG A 203 -0.91 11.66 4.42
CA ARG A 203 -1.23 12.60 5.50
C ARG A 203 0.03 12.83 6.33
N THR A 204 0.22 14.08 6.73
CA THR A 204 1.38 14.50 7.51
C THR A 204 0.99 14.84 8.94
N PHE A 205 1.80 14.39 9.89
CA PHE A 205 1.64 14.63 11.31
C PHE A 205 2.83 15.40 11.86
N ILE A 206 2.57 16.28 12.82
CA ILE A 206 3.61 16.93 13.61
C ILE A 206 3.67 16.18 14.94
N SER A 207 4.78 15.50 15.20
CA SER A 207 5.02 14.78 16.45
C SER A 207 6.27 15.36 17.13
N GLY A 208 6.05 16.22 18.12
CA GLY A 208 7.12 16.95 18.79
C GLY A 208 7.90 17.84 17.82
N GLN A 209 9.15 17.46 17.51
CA GLN A 209 10.02 18.19 16.58
C GLN A 209 10.07 17.54 15.19
N ASP A 210 9.36 16.44 14.98
CA ASP A 210 9.34 15.72 13.73
C ASP A 210 8.07 16.01 12.94
N VAL A 211 8.22 16.04 11.62
CA VAL A 211 7.13 16.00 10.66
C VAL A 211 7.17 14.63 10.01
N ILE A 212 6.15 13.82 10.26
CA ILE A 212 6.07 12.43 9.81
C ILE A 212 5.01 12.34 8.71
N SER A 213 5.37 11.74 7.58
CA SER A 213 4.45 11.41 6.49
C SER A 213 3.98 9.97 6.61
N VAL A 214 2.68 9.77 6.47
CA VAL A 214 2.04 8.46 6.34
C VAL A 214 1.48 8.41 4.93
N SER A 215 1.99 7.51 4.10
CA SER A 215 1.62 7.32 2.70
C SER A 215 1.09 5.91 2.50
N LEU A 216 -0.16 5.80 2.04
CA LEU A 216 -0.79 4.55 1.66
C LEU A 216 -0.97 4.54 0.15
N GLU A 217 -0.26 3.63 -0.51
CA GLU A 217 -0.49 3.29 -1.92
C GLU A 217 -1.43 2.09 -2.01
N VAL A 218 -2.41 2.16 -2.90
CA VAL A 218 -3.33 1.08 -3.23
C VAL A 218 -3.27 0.85 -4.73
N HIS A 219 -3.10 -0.40 -5.17
CA HIS A 219 -2.95 -0.72 -6.57
C HIS A 219 -3.53 -2.08 -6.96
N ASP A 220 -3.76 -2.27 -8.26
CA ASP A 220 -4.27 -3.51 -8.87
C ASP A 220 -3.18 -4.51 -9.30
N GLY A 221 -1.91 -4.19 -8.98
CA GLY A 221 -0.78 -5.07 -9.25
C GLY A 221 -1.00 -6.47 -8.70
N GLY A 222 -0.48 -7.46 -9.44
CA GLY A 222 -0.48 -8.84 -8.99
C GLY A 222 0.14 -8.97 -7.60
N LYS A 223 -0.39 -9.91 -6.80
CA LYS A 223 0.11 -10.20 -5.45
C LYS A 223 1.64 -10.26 -5.47
N ALA A 224 2.29 -9.31 -4.79
CA ALA A 224 3.73 -9.31 -4.72
C ALA A 224 4.19 -10.65 -4.14
N PRO A 225 5.30 -11.23 -4.64
CA PRO A 225 5.80 -12.48 -4.10
C PRO A 225 6.03 -12.31 -2.60
N LYS A 226 5.38 -13.15 -1.80
CA LYS A 226 5.60 -13.19 -0.34
C LYS A 226 7.10 -13.45 -0.12
N VAL A 227 7.80 -12.51 0.49
CA VAL A 227 9.28 -12.51 0.54
C VAL A 227 9.81 -13.24 1.77
N LEU A 228 9.42 -14.51 1.94
CA LEU A 228 10.09 -15.39 2.90
C LEU A 228 11.32 -16.01 2.25
N ARG A 229 12.44 -16.06 2.96
CA ARG A 229 13.64 -16.76 2.49
C ARG A 229 14.26 -17.56 3.60
N ILE A 230 14.71 -18.76 3.28
CA ILE A 230 15.64 -19.48 4.14
C ILE A 230 16.95 -18.69 4.18
N THR A 231 17.48 -18.48 5.38
CA THR A 231 18.74 -17.77 5.63
C THR A 231 19.84 -18.72 6.10
N GLU A 232 19.48 -19.72 6.90
CA GLU A 232 20.42 -20.71 7.40
C GLU A 232 19.71 -22.06 7.69
N ILE A 233 20.43 -23.17 7.52
CA ILE A 233 19.98 -24.49 7.97
C ILE A 233 21.08 -25.23 8.70
N SER A 234 20.70 -26.06 9.68
CA SER A 234 21.59 -27.02 10.33
C SER A 234 21.09 -28.44 10.10
N PRO A 235 21.61 -29.14 9.06
CA PRO A 235 21.28 -30.54 8.80
C PRO A 235 21.92 -31.48 9.80
N ARG A 236 23.02 -31.07 10.45
CA ARG A 236 23.79 -31.92 11.36
C ARG A 236 24.30 -31.16 12.59
N PRO A 237 23.42 -30.70 13.48
CA PRO A 237 23.81 -30.00 14.70
C PRO A 237 24.78 -30.83 15.57
N ALA A 238 25.64 -30.14 16.33
CA ALA A 238 26.58 -30.79 17.21
C ALA A 238 25.91 -31.43 18.44
N SER A 239 26.53 -32.46 18.99
CA SER A 239 26.13 -33.06 20.28
C SER A 239 24.68 -33.59 20.34
N GLY A 240 24.07 -33.89 19.19
CA GLY A 240 22.69 -34.37 19.13
C GLY A 240 21.63 -33.28 19.35
N ALA A 241 21.99 -32.01 19.22
CA ALA A 241 21.05 -30.90 19.19
C ALA A 241 20.03 -31.06 18.04
N PRO A 242 18.85 -30.44 18.14
CA PRO A 242 17.81 -30.53 17.11
C PRO A 242 18.23 -29.90 15.79
N GLU A 243 17.87 -30.54 14.67
CA GLU A 243 17.98 -29.94 13.33
C GLU A 243 17.08 -28.71 13.25
N TRP A 244 17.49 -27.73 12.45
CA TRP A 244 16.69 -26.52 12.29
C TRP A 244 16.84 -25.87 10.92
N ILE A 245 15.81 -25.09 10.57
CA ILE A 245 15.73 -24.26 9.38
C ILE A 245 15.35 -22.86 9.85
N GLU A 246 16.11 -21.85 9.44
CA GLU A 246 15.80 -20.46 9.70
C GLU A 246 15.21 -19.80 8.46
N VAL A 247 14.13 -19.05 8.65
CA VAL A 247 13.49 -18.27 7.59
C VAL A 247 13.28 -16.84 8.06
N GLN A 248 13.68 -15.88 7.23
CA GLN A 248 13.44 -14.46 7.46
C GLN A 248 12.27 -13.95 6.60
N ASN A 249 11.44 -13.09 7.20
CA ASN A 249 10.44 -12.30 6.49
C ASN A 249 11.03 -10.94 6.11
N TYR A 250 11.19 -10.68 4.81
CA TYR A 250 11.69 -9.40 4.30
C TYR A 250 10.58 -8.35 4.05
N ASN A 251 9.32 -8.69 4.28
CA ASN A 251 8.23 -7.71 4.22
C ASN A 251 8.13 -6.94 5.55
N GLY A 252 7.67 -5.68 5.50
CA GLY A 252 7.36 -4.92 6.71
C GLY A 252 6.10 -5.41 7.44
N PHE A 253 5.17 -6.07 6.75
CA PHE A 253 4.02 -6.73 7.37
C PHE A 253 4.31 -8.20 7.68
N ALA A 254 3.53 -8.77 8.61
CA ALA A 254 3.56 -10.19 8.89
C ALA A 254 3.10 -11.01 7.67
N LEU A 255 3.71 -12.17 7.47
CA LEU A 255 3.36 -13.09 6.39
C LEU A 255 2.80 -14.39 6.96
N SER A 256 1.62 -14.77 6.49
CA SER A 256 1.05 -16.09 6.76
C SER A 256 1.89 -17.20 6.12
N LEU A 257 2.06 -18.29 6.87
CA LEU A 257 2.67 -19.53 6.40
C LEU A 257 1.68 -20.41 5.60
N LYS A 258 0.39 -20.06 5.53
CA LYS A 258 -0.57 -20.80 4.71
C LYS A 258 -0.11 -20.84 3.25
N GLY A 259 -0.04 -22.05 2.68
CA GLY A 259 0.40 -22.28 1.31
C GLY A 259 1.92 -22.42 1.15
N TRP A 260 2.70 -22.22 2.21
CA TRP A 260 4.13 -22.51 2.22
C TRP A 260 4.37 -23.98 2.58
N SER A 261 5.30 -24.61 1.89
CA SER A 261 5.73 -25.97 2.23
C SER A 261 7.25 -26.11 2.25
N PHE A 262 7.71 -27.06 3.07
CA PHE A 262 9.05 -27.59 3.00
C PHE A 262 9.01 -28.98 2.41
N GLU A 263 9.98 -29.27 1.56
CA GLU A 263 10.23 -30.61 1.05
C GLU A 263 11.69 -30.96 1.28
N ARG A 264 11.93 -32.15 1.83
CA ARG A 264 13.27 -32.70 1.95
C ARG A 264 13.40 -34.03 1.24
N SER A 265 14.59 -34.31 0.74
CA SER A 265 14.95 -35.62 0.20
C SER A 265 16.42 -35.93 0.46
N GLY A 266 16.73 -37.16 0.86
CA GLY A 266 18.08 -37.65 1.12
C GLY A 266 18.11 -39.17 1.24
N THR A 267 19.20 -39.71 1.76
CA THR A 267 19.33 -41.13 2.13
C THR A 267 18.39 -41.54 3.28
N ALA A 268 18.02 -40.60 4.15
CA ALA A 268 17.00 -40.76 5.19
C ALA A 268 15.55 -40.83 4.63
N GLY A 269 15.36 -40.69 3.32
CA GLY A 269 14.05 -40.72 2.65
C GLY A 269 13.62 -39.34 2.15
N SER A 270 12.33 -39.20 1.85
CA SER A 270 11.74 -37.92 1.42
C SER A 270 10.50 -37.61 2.24
N SER A 271 10.29 -36.33 2.55
CA SER A 271 9.16 -35.84 3.32
C SER A 271 8.75 -34.47 2.84
N GLU A 272 7.47 -34.17 2.95
CA GLU A 272 6.89 -32.86 2.66
C GLU A 272 6.06 -32.42 3.86
N TYR A 273 6.09 -31.13 4.17
CA TYR A 273 5.22 -30.53 5.16
C TYR A 273 4.63 -29.23 4.62
N LEU A 274 3.29 -29.20 4.50
CA LEU A 274 2.53 -28.03 4.06
C LEU A 274 1.92 -27.33 5.26
N TYR A 275 2.26 -26.05 5.42
CA TYR A 275 1.66 -25.20 6.44
C TYR A 275 0.24 -24.78 6.01
N LYS A 276 -0.70 -25.00 6.93
CA LYS A 276 -2.10 -24.55 6.81
C LYS A 276 -2.37 -23.30 7.63
N GLU A 277 -1.49 -23.03 8.59
CA GLU A 277 -1.57 -21.95 9.56
C GLU A 277 -0.15 -21.56 10.00
N GLY A 278 -0.05 -20.49 10.78
CA GLY A 278 1.22 -19.89 11.19
C GLY A 278 1.45 -18.54 10.51
N VAL A 279 2.28 -17.73 11.16
CA VAL A 279 2.58 -16.36 10.77
C VAL A 279 3.98 -15.97 11.22
N ILE A 280 4.70 -15.21 10.39
CA ILE A 280 6.02 -14.65 10.73
C ILE A 280 5.88 -13.13 10.74
N PRO A 281 6.22 -12.41 11.83
CA PRO A 281 6.24 -10.96 11.88
C PRO A 281 7.03 -10.33 10.72
N GLY A 282 6.67 -9.12 10.33
CA GLY A 282 7.41 -8.30 9.38
C GLY A 282 8.83 -8.03 9.88
N GLY A 283 9.83 -8.22 9.01
CA GLY A 283 11.25 -8.16 9.37
C GLY A 283 11.74 -9.28 10.29
N GLY A 284 10.83 -10.14 10.79
CA GLY A 284 11.11 -11.14 11.80
C GLY A 284 11.74 -12.41 11.26
N ILE A 285 12.19 -13.25 12.20
CA ILE A 285 12.83 -14.53 11.94
C ILE A 285 11.96 -15.65 12.51
N ALA A 286 11.74 -16.69 11.73
CA ALA A 286 11.14 -17.93 12.16
C ALA A 286 12.19 -19.02 12.23
N LEU A 287 12.28 -19.69 13.38
CA LEU A 287 13.11 -20.87 13.56
C LEU A 287 12.23 -22.12 13.57
N PHE A 288 12.40 -22.97 12.58
CA PHE A 288 11.76 -24.28 12.53
C PHE A 288 12.72 -25.30 13.13
N SER A 289 12.34 -25.98 14.21
CA SER A 289 13.24 -26.88 14.94
C SER A 289 12.67 -28.29 15.07
N GLY A 290 13.57 -29.28 15.12
CA GLY A 290 13.28 -30.67 15.47
C GLY A 290 12.95 -30.87 16.96
N ASP A 291 13.28 -29.93 17.83
CA ASP A 291 12.84 -29.89 19.23
C ASP A 291 12.97 -28.46 19.77
N PRO A 292 11.90 -27.64 19.67
CA PRO A 292 11.94 -26.26 20.14
C PRO A 292 12.31 -26.09 21.62
N THR A 293 12.14 -27.12 22.46
CA THR A 293 12.39 -27.01 23.90
C THR A 293 13.88 -27.06 24.25
N SER A 294 14.70 -27.68 23.40
CA SER A 294 16.16 -27.80 23.56
C SER A 294 16.96 -26.97 22.56
N GLN A 295 16.29 -26.36 21.59
CA GLN A 295 16.87 -25.50 20.57
C GLN A 295 17.34 -24.16 21.15
N ASP A 296 18.54 -23.72 20.76
CA ASP A 296 18.92 -22.31 20.92
C ASP A 296 18.17 -21.47 19.88
N VAL A 297 17.46 -20.45 20.34
CA VAL A 297 16.50 -19.68 19.53
C VAL A 297 16.99 -18.27 19.21
N GLY A 298 18.11 -17.82 19.77
CA GLY A 298 18.66 -16.48 19.53
C GLY A 298 17.60 -15.38 19.65
N ASN A 299 17.47 -14.56 18.61
CA ASN A 299 16.46 -13.50 18.47
C ASN A 299 15.27 -13.90 17.57
N ALA A 300 15.02 -15.21 17.38
CA ALA A 300 13.89 -15.67 16.59
C ALA A 300 12.57 -15.11 17.12
N SER A 301 11.78 -14.50 16.24
CA SER A 301 10.50 -13.90 16.60
C SER A 301 9.42 -14.94 16.86
N VAL A 302 9.51 -16.08 16.16
CA VAL A 302 8.61 -17.23 16.32
C VAL A 302 9.39 -18.54 16.14
N VAL A 303 8.97 -19.58 16.85
CA VAL A 303 9.59 -20.91 16.77
C VAL A 303 8.52 -21.95 16.46
N TYR A 304 8.78 -22.82 15.48
CA TYR A 304 7.85 -23.84 15.01
C TYR A 304 8.42 -25.24 15.23
N ASP A 305 7.58 -26.15 15.74
CA ASP A 305 7.94 -27.54 15.97
C ASP A 305 7.75 -28.37 14.70
N LEU A 306 8.84 -28.61 13.96
CA LEU A 306 8.85 -29.57 12.85
C LEU A 306 9.28 -30.98 13.29
N GLY A 307 9.76 -31.16 14.51
CA GLY A 307 10.09 -32.48 15.07
C GLY A 307 8.85 -33.34 15.29
N SER A 308 7.77 -32.74 15.81
CA SER A 308 6.48 -33.40 16.02
C SER A 308 5.87 -33.99 14.74
N THR A 309 6.26 -33.45 13.58
CA THR A 309 5.80 -33.89 12.26
C THR A 309 6.67 -35.02 11.67
N GLY A 310 7.85 -35.29 12.25
CA GLY A 310 8.88 -36.16 11.68
C GLY A 310 9.66 -35.54 10.52
N PHE A 311 9.45 -34.25 10.24
CA PHE A 311 10.19 -33.54 9.19
C PHE A 311 11.63 -33.25 9.62
N LEU A 312 11.85 -32.67 10.80
CA LEU A 312 13.18 -32.40 11.36
C LEU A 312 13.55 -33.42 12.44
N GLY A 313 14.85 -33.71 12.53
CA GLY A 313 15.42 -34.67 13.47
C GLY A 313 15.95 -34.06 14.77
N VAL A 314 16.19 -34.91 15.76
CA VAL A 314 16.86 -34.58 17.02
C VAL A 314 17.64 -35.80 17.52
N GLY A 315 18.82 -35.58 18.11
CA GLY A 315 19.67 -36.65 18.63
C GLY A 315 20.18 -37.57 17.53
N SER A 316 19.77 -38.85 17.57
CA SER A 316 20.15 -39.85 16.56
C SER A 316 19.18 -39.97 15.39
N VAL A 317 18.05 -39.26 15.44
CA VAL A 317 17.07 -39.22 14.35
C VAL A 317 17.47 -38.10 13.41
N SER A 318 17.74 -38.43 12.15
CA SER A 318 18.08 -37.48 11.10
C SER A 318 16.85 -37.24 10.22
N GLY A 319 16.47 -35.97 10.08
CA GLY A 319 15.42 -35.52 9.17
C GLY A 319 16.06 -35.09 7.85
N LEU A 320 16.83 -34.00 7.89
CA LEU A 320 17.41 -33.36 6.71
C LEU A 320 18.44 -34.24 5.96
N ASP A 321 19.03 -35.23 6.64
CA ASP A 321 20.13 -36.08 6.18
C ASP A 321 21.53 -35.45 6.39
N ASP A 322 22.35 -36.16 7.17
CA ASP A 322 23.68 -35.75 7.58
C ASP A 322 24.72 -35.72 6.44
N ASN A 323 24.52 -36.49 5.35
CA ASN A 323 25.55 -36.74 4.35
C ASN A 323 25.17 -36.30 2.94
N THR A 324 23.90 -36.47 2.55
CA THR A 324 23.42 -36.04 1.23
C THR A 324 21.94 -35.73 1.33
N GLY A 325 21.62 -34.45 1.16
CA GLY A 325 20.26 -33.96 1.33
C GLY A 325 19.95 -32.83 0.36
N ARG A 326 18.66 -32.63 0.19
CA ARG A 326 18.09 -31.50 -0.51
C ARG A 326 16.92 -30.99 0.32
N LEU A 327 16.88 -29.68 0.51
CA LEU A 327 15.75 -28.96 1.08
C LEU A 327 15.20 -28.01 0.02
N ARG A 328 13.87 -27.96 -0.11
CA ARG A 328 13.15 -26.98 -0.92
C ARG A 328 12.12 -26.27 -0.07
N MET A 329 11.97 -24.98 -0.32
CA MET A 329 10.83 -24.20 0.14
C MET A 329 9.98 -23.86 -1.07
N LEU A 330 8.68 -24.16 -0.99
CA LEU A 330 7.73 -23.89 -2.05
C LEU A 330 6.59 -23.02 -1.52
N PHE A 331 5.96 -22.31 -2.44
CA PHE A 331 4.75 -21.53 -2.16
C PHE A 331 3.70 -21.83 -3.22
N ALA A 332 2.49 -22.14 -2.78
CA ALA A 332 1.30 -22.28 -3.62
C ALA A 332 0.22 -21.29 -3.17
N GLN A 333 -0.40 -20.62 -4.12
CA GLN A 333 -1.64 -19.89 -3.83
C GLN A 333 -2.80 -20.86 -3.59
N GLU A 334 -3.90 -20.37 -2.99
CA GLU A 334 -5.05 -21.21 -2.64
C GLU A 334 -5.73 -21.88 -3.86
N ASP A 335 -5.59 -21.28 -5.04
CA ASP A 335 -6.12 -21.75 -6.32
C ASP A 335 -5.09 -22.54 -7.16
N GLU A 336 -3.86 -22.68 -6.67
CA GLU A 336 -2.79 -23.39 -7.36
C GLU A 336 -2.63 -24.82 -6.81
N GLY A 337 -2.70 -25.82 -7.70
CA GLY A 337 -2.52 -27.23 -7.33
C GLY A 337 -1.06 -27.66 -7.14
N GLN A 338 -0.08 -26.82 -7.50
CA GLN A 338 1.35 -27.09 -7.32
C GLN A 338 2.08 -25.84 -6.86
N GLY A 339 2.96 -26.00 -5.88
CA GLY A 339 3.80 -24.93 -5.38
C GLY A 339 4.93 -24.55 -6.34
N THR A 340 5.20 -23.26 -6.42
CA THR A 340 6.38 -22.71 -7.08
C THR A 340 7.57 -22.80 -6.13
N GLN A 341 8.70 -23.31 -6.61
CA GLN A 341 9.92 -23.38 -5.82
C GLN A 341 10.49 -21.97 -5.57
N VAL A 342 10.60 -21.59 -4.30
CA VAL A 342 11.15 -20.29 -3.86
C VAL A 342 12.61 -20.43 -3.45
N CYS A 343 12.97 -21.58 -2.86
CA CYS A 343 14.34 -21.86 -2.40
C CYS A 343 14.70 -23.33 -2.67
N LYS A 344 15.97 -23.58 -2.98
CA LYS A 344 16.55 -24.91 -3.12
C LYS A 344 17.96 -24.92 -2.54
N ILE A 345 18.20 -25.85 -1.63
CA ILE A 345 19.49 -26.09 -0.99
C ILE A 345 19.83 -27.56 -1.20
N GLU A 346 21.01 -27.85 -1.74
CA GLU A 346 21.49 -29.21 -1.98
C GLU A 346 22.88 -29.37 -1.35
N TRP A 347 23.08 -30.48 -0.64
CA TRP A 347 24.38 -30.83 -0.09
C TRP A 347 24.70 -32.30 -0.27
N GLY A 348 26.00 -32.60 -0.29
CA GLY A 348 26.52 -33.95 -0.43
C GLY A 348 27.94 -34.07 0.09
N ALA A 349 28.58 -35.20 -0.20
CA ALA A 349 29.98 -35.44 0.19
C ALA A 349 30.95 -34.37 -0.33
N SER A 350 30.67 -33.77 -1.49
CA SER A 350 31.47 -32.68 -2.07
C SER A 350 31.28 -31.33 -1.38
N SER A 351 30.16 -31.13 -0.68
CA SER A 351 29.87 -29.89 0.06
C SER A 351 30.70 -29.80 1.35
N GLY A 352 31.21 -30.93 1.86
CA GLY A 352 32.11 -30.95 3.02
C GLY A 352 31.44 -30.57 4.34
N ILE A 353 30.14 -30.79 4.48
CA ILE A 353 29.41 -30.50 5.73
C ILE A 353 29.86 -31.48 6.82
N LEU A 354 30.34 -30.93 7.93
CA LEU A 354 30.73 -31.67 9.12
C LEU A 354 29.67 -31.52 10.22
N VAL A 355 29.81 -32.31 11.29
CA VAL A 355 28.99 -32.15 12.49
C VAL A 355 29.19 -30.74 13.04
N GLY A 356 28.08 -30.05 13.33
CA GLY A 356 28.06 -28.68 13.83
C GLY A 356 28.14 -27.61 12.75
N ASN A 357 28.26 -27.98 11.47
CA ASN A 357 28.22 -27.01 10.38
C ASN A 357 26.78 -26.66 10.00
N THR A 358 26.63 -25.48 9.42
CA THR A 358 25.39 -24.98 8.83
C THR A 358 25.59 -24.64 7.36
N ILE A 359 24.49 -24.46 6.64
CA ILE A 359 24.50 -23.91 5.29
C ILE A 359 23.81 -22.56 5.35
N VAL A 360 24.55 -21.51 5.02
CA VAL A 360 24.14 -20.11 5.14
C VAL A 360 23.96 -19.51 3.75
N TRP A 361 22.89 -18.72 3.60
CA TRP A 361 22.63 -17.96 2.39
C TRP A 361 23.64 -16.80 2.28
N ASN A 362 24.39 -16.74 1.18
CA ASN A 362 25.42 -15.72 0.96
C ASN A 362 24.94 -14.55 0.07
N GLY A 363 23.64 -14.50 -0.23
CA GLY A 363 23.04 -13.56 -1.17
C GLY A 363 22.73 -14.17 -2.55
N GLY A 364 22.22 -13.36 -3.47
CA GLY A 364 21.84 -13.81 -4.82
C GLY A 364 20.50 -14.54 -4.85
N SER A 365 20.31 -15.44 -5.82
CA SER A 365 19.03 -16.16 -6.00
C SER A 365 18.99 -17.42 -5.13
N PRO A 366 18.04 -17.56 -4.18
CA PRO A 366 17.97 -18.71 -3.25
C PRO A 366 17.73 -20.08 -3.90
N THR A 367 17.49 -20.13 -5.21
CA THR A 367 17.34 -21.38 -5.99
C THR A 367 18.65 -21.86 -6.61
N GLN A 368 19.70 -21.03 -6.59
CA GLN A 368 21.00 -21.34 -7.20
C GLN A 368 21.95 -21.92 -6.15
N ASP A 369 22.67 -22.98 -6.51
CA ASP A 369 23.58 -23.65 -5.57
C ASP A 369 24.74 -22.73 -5.14
N SER A 370 25.14 -21.78 -5.99
CA SER A 370 26.18 -20.78 -5.69
C SER A 370 25.79 -19.78 -4.61
N SER A 371 24.50 -19.72 -4.24
CA SER A 371 23.98 -18.81 -3.22
C SER A 371 24.13 -19.35 -1.79
N TRP A 372 24.79 -20.49 -1.62
CA TRP A 372 24.88 -21.20 -0.35
C TRP A 372 26.31 -21.55 0.00
N ASN A 373 26.73 -21.19 1.22
CA ASN A 373 28.05 -21.51 1.76
C ASN A 373 27.92 -22.37 3.01
N VAL A 374 28.91 -23.23 3.23
CA VAL A 374 29.02 -23.96 4.51
C VAL A 374 29.70 -23.05 5.53
N SER A 375 29.11 -22.96 6.72
CA SER A 375 29.65 -22.26 7.89
C SER A 375 29.96 -23.26 9.00
N ASP A 376 30.99 -22.97 9.81
CA ASP A 376 31.35 -23.71 11.03
C ASP A 376 30.89 -22.98 12.31
N SER A 377 30.18 -21.87 12.16
CA SER A 377 29.70 -21.01 13.24
C SER A 377 28.18 -20.88 13.12
N PRO A 378 27.40 -21.79 13.73
CA PRO A 378 25.93 -21.75 13.69
C PRO A 378 25.38 -20.52 14.38
N THR A 379 24.40 -19.87 13.77
CA THR A 379 23.79 -18.62 14.24
C THR A 379 22.26 -18.72 14.32
N PRO A 380 21.68 -19.68 15.06
CA PRO A 380 20.23 -19.87 15.07
C PRO A 380 19.51 -18.64 15.65
N GLY A 381 18.60 -18.06 14.87
CA GLY A 381 17.84 -16.87 15.27
C GLY A 381 18.67 -15.58 15.20
N GLU A 382 19.78 -15.58 14.48
CA GLU A 382 20.64 -14.41 14.25
C GLU A 382 20.90 -14.23 12.75
N VAL A 383 20.99 -12.98 12.27
CA VAL A 383 21.23 -12.64 10.86
C VAL A 383 22.63 -12.09 10.65
#